data_AF-A0AA45RV29-F1
#
_entry.id   AF-A0AA45RV29-F1
#
_cell.length_a   1.000
_cell.length_b   1.000
_cell.length_c   1.000
_cell.angle_alpha   90.00
_cell.angle_beta   90.00
_cell.angle_gamma   90.00
#
_symmetry.space_group_name_H-M   'P 1'
#
loop_
_entity.id
_entity.type
_entity.pdbx_description
1 polymer ?
#
loop_
_entity_poly.entity_id
_entity_poly.type
_entity_poly.pdbx_seq_one_letter_code
_entity_poly.pdbx_strand_id
1 'polypeptide(L)'
;MRIPVVAIVATIVLAGCSRTEDHAPAKATLDEMRKDEAVIENAPWFGKTGLSEEDERELPRYVRREFGRLLSEPGAIKASDLEYIGQFIEGGDVVHYWRIPNGSEAASFAYIVASPPEHQVVGWGNRRPPK
;
A
#
# COMPACT_ATOMS: atom_id res chain seq x y z
N MET A 1 -9.58 79.89 4.49
CA MET A 1 -10.97 79.47 4.75
C MET A 1 -11.03 77.95 4.57
N ARG A 2 -11.25 77.22 5.67
CA ARG A 2 -11.83 75.87 5.84
C ARG A 2 -11.49 74.73 4.85
N ILE A 3 -10.77 73.74 5.37
CA ILE A 3 -10.81 72.33 4.97
C ILE A 3 -12.21 71.76 5.31
N PRO A 4 -12.80 70.92 4.46
CA PRO A 4 -13.12 69.55 4.88
C PRO A 4 -12.77 68.55 3.75
N VAL A 5 -11.79 67.66 3.95
CA VAL A 5 -12.01 66.25 4.36
C VAL A 5 -13.39 65.73 3.95
N VAL A 6 -13.47 65.05 2.80
CA VAL A 6 -14.61 64.18 2.47
C VAL A 6 -14.08 62.77 2.23
N ALA A 7 -14.30 61.98 3.28
CA ALA A 7 -14.59 60.56 3.35
C ALA A 7 -14.23 59.65 2.16
N ILE A 8 -13.24 58.81 2.46
CA ILE A 8 -13.01 57.46 1.95
C ILE A 8 -14.32 56.66 1.94
N VAL A 9 -14.70 56.09 0.79
CA VAL A 9 -15.48 54.86 0.73
C VAL A 9 -14.86 53.97 -0.35
N ALA A 10 -13.87 53.18 0.07
CA ALA A 10 -13.39 52.05 -0.71
C ALA A 10 -14.39 50.91 -0.51
N THR A 11 -15.32 50.74 -1.46
CA THR A 11 -16.14 49.54 -1.52
C THR A 11 -15.29 48.42 -2.09
N ILE A 12 -14.59 47.70 -1.22
CA ILE A 12 -14.02 46.40 -1.56
C ILE A 12 -15.19 45.43 -1.69
N VAL A 13 -15.50 45.04 -2.93
CA VAL A 13 -16.34 43.88 -3.20
C VAL A 13 -15.54 42.67 -2.71
N LEU A 14 -15.85 42.19 -1.51
CA LEU A 14 -15.49 40.85 -1.07
C LEU A 14 -16.24 39.88 -1.98
N ALA A 15 -15.60 39.49 -3.08
CA ALA A 15 -15.93 38.26 -3.76
C ALA A 15 -15.80 37.16 -2.71
N GLY A 16 -16.94 36.66 -2.24
CA GLY A 16 -16.99 35.50 -1.36
C GLY A 16 -16.30 34.35 -2.08
N CYS A 17 -15.06 34.06 -1.69
CA CYS A 17 -14.51 32.73 -1.85
C CYS A 17 -15.36 31.82 -0.97
N SER A 18 -16.44 31.29 -1.54
CA SER A 18 -17.08 30.07 -1.04
C SER A 18 -16.02 28.98 -1.10
N ARG A 19 -15.28 28.82 0.00
CA ARG A 19 -14.42 27.66 0.24
C ARG A 19 -15.38 26.49 0.39
N THR A 20 -15.73 25.85 -0.71
CA THR A 20 -16.34 24.52 -0.66
C THR A 20 -15.27 23.58 -0.11
N GLU A 21 -15.43 23.20 1.15
CA GLU A 21 -14.68 22.10 1.75
C GLU A 21 -15.14 20.79 1.12
N ASP A 22 -14.73 20.54 -0.12
CA ASP A 22 -14.81 19.23 -0.76
C ASP A 22 -13.68 18.34 -0.22
N HIS A 23 -13.75 17.99 1.07
CA HIS A 23 -12.94 16.94 1.69
C HIS A 23 -13.58 15.54 1.50
N ALA A 24 -14.21 15.30 0.35
CA ALA A 24 -14.82 14.02 0.00
C ALA A 24 -13.85 12.94 -0.53
N PRO A 25 -12.73 13.22 -1.25
CA PRO A 25 -11.95 12.15 -1.88
C PRO A 25 -11.14 11.32 -0.88
N ALA A 26 -10.59 11.94 0.17
CA ALA A 26 -9.72 11.25 1.12
C ALA A 26 -10.46 10.19 1.97
N LYS A 27 -11.73 10.44 2.33
CA LYS A 27 -12.53 9.47 3.10
C LYS A 27 -12.98 8.27 2.26
N ALA A 28 -13.35 8.51 0.99
CA ALA A 28 -13.73 7.44 0.07
C ALA A 28 -12.57 6.46 -0.14
N THR A 29 -11.34 6.97 -0.35
CA THR A 29 -10.15 6.13 -0.51
C THR A 29 -9.84 5.33 0.76
N LEU A 30 -9.98 5.92 1.95
CA LEU A 30 -9.74 5.21 3.22
C LEU A 30 -10.77 4.10 3.48
N ASP A 31 -12.03 4.32 3.15
CA ASP A 31 -13.07 3.30 3.31
C ASP A 31 -12.89 2.15 2.31
N GLU A 32 -12.40 2.43 1.10
CA GLU A 32 -12.03 1.39 0.13
C GLU A 32 -10.81 0.59 0.58
N MET A 33 -9.78 1.24 1.12
CA MET A 33 -8.61 0.56 1.71
C MET A 33 -9.01 -0.32 2.89
N ARG A 34 -9.91 0.15 3.77
CA ARG A 34 -10.43 -0.67 4.88
C ARG A 34 -11.21 -1.89 4.40
N LYS A 35 -12.01 -1.73 3.34
CA LYS A 35 -12.72 -2.85 2.73
C LYS A 35 -11.74 -3.86 2.14
N ASP A 36 -10.66 -3.40 1.51
CA ASP A 36 -9.58 -4.26 1.01
C ASP A 36 -8.95 -5.09 2.13
N GLU A 37 -8.55 -4.44 3.21
CA GLU A 37 -7.91 -5.08 4.36
C GLU A 37 -8.84 -6.09 5.05
N ALA A 38 -10.15 -5.83 5.04
CA ALA A 38 -11.16 -6.71 5.60
C ALA A 38 -11.45 -7.95 4.74
N VAL A 39 -10.97 -8.01 3.48
CA VAL A 39 -11.15 -9.20 2.65
C VAL A 39 -10.31 -10.34 3.21
N ILE A 40 -10.97 -11.44 3.55
CA ILE A 40 -10.29 -12.69 3.90
C ILE A 40 -9.94 -13.40 2.60
N GLU A 41 -8.70 -13.21 2.16
CA GLU A 41 -8.11 -13.96 1.06
C GLU A 41 -7.71 -15.37 1.51
N ASN A 42 -7.54 -16.27 0.53
CA ASN A 42 -7.02 -17.61 0.74
C ASN A 42 -5.92 -17.90 -0.29
N ALA A 43 -4.88 -18.62 0.12
CA ALA A 43 -3.76 -19.02 -0.72
C ALA A 43 -3.26 -20.41 -0.31
N PRO A 44 -2.77 -21.25 -1.25
CA PRO A 44 -2.34 -22.61 -0.94
C PRO A 44 -1.21 -22.72 0.08
N TRP A 45 -0.45 -21.64 0.27
CA TRP A 45 0.72 -21.53 1.14
C TRP A 45 0.41 -20.97 2.54
N PHE A 46 -0.80 -20.47 2.78
CA PHE A 46 -1.19 -20.04 4.14
C PHE A 46 -1.11 -21.20 5.14
N GLY A 47 -0.54 -20.93 6.31
CA GLY A 47 -0.27 -21.86 7.40
C GLY A 47 0.84 -22.87 7.11
N LYS A 48 1.58 -22.73 6.00
CA LYS A 48 2.58 -23.72 5.55
C LYS A 48 3.99 -23.15 5.41
N THR A 49 4.16 -21.83 5.49
CA THR A 49 5.48 -21.22 5.29
C THR A 49 6.36 -21.26 6.52
N GLY A 50 5.76 -21.42 7.71
CA GLY A 50 6.44 -21.32 9.01
C GLY A 50 6.38 -19.92 9.63
N LEU A 51 5.86 -18.93 8.90
CA LEU A 51 5.55 -17.60 9.41
C LEU A 51 4.22 -17.59 10.17
N SER A 52 3.96 -16.49 10.89
CA SER A 52 2.64 -16.27 11.46
C SER A 52 1.61 -16.03 10.35
N GLU A 53 0.36 -16.42 10.59
CA GLU A 53 -0.72 -16.17 9.62
C GLU A 53 -0.91 -14.66 9.37
N GLU A 54 -0.61 -13.81 10.35
CA GLU A 54 -0.63 -12.36 10.22
C GLU A 54 0.38 -11.88 9.17
N ASP A 55 1.62 -12.35 9.25
CA ASP A 55 2.69 -11.98 8.30
C ASP A 55 2.40 -12.50 6.88
N GLU A 56 1.93 -13.74 6.80
CA GLU A 56 1.52 -14.36 5.54
C GLU A 56 0.42 -13.56 4.87
N ARG A 57 -0.57 -13.07 5.63
CA ARG A 57 -1.69 -12.26 5.13
C ARG A 57 -1.29 -10.82 4.85
N GLU A 58 -0.29 -10.27 5.52
CA GLU A 58 0.17 -8.91 5.26
C GLU A 58 0.96 -8.81 3.95
N LEU A 59 1.71 -9.85 3.56
CA LEU A 59 2.47 -9.85 2.31
C LEU A 59 1.66 -9.43 1.06
N PRO A 60 0.53 -10.07 0.70
CA PRO A 60 -0.24 -9.69 -0.48
C PRO A 60 -0.83 -8.29 -0.36
N ARG A 61 -1.19 -7.83 0.85
CA ARG A 61 -1.65 -6.47 1.11
C ARG A 61 -0.53 -5.47 0.85
N TYR A 62 0.65 -5.72 1.39
CA TYR A 62 1.84 -4.90 1.15
C TYR A 62 2.15 -4.80 -0.34
N VAL A 63 2.19 -5.92 -1.07
CA VAL A 63 2.42 -5.90 -2.52
C VAL A 63 1.35 -5.08 -3.24
N ARG A 64 0.08 -5.19 -2.89
CA ARG A 64 -0.98 -4.35 -3.49
C ARG A 64 -0.80 -2.85 -3.22
N ARG A 65 -0.48 -2.48 -1.97
CA ARG A 65 -0.21 -1.09 -1.58
C ARG A 65 0.92 -0.49 -2.43
N GLU A 66 1.98 -1.26 -2.63
CA GLU A 66 3.15 -0.86 -3.41
C GLU A 66 2.86 -0.70 -4.91
N PHE A 67 1.96 -1.53 -5.46
CA PHE A 67 1.49 -1.40 -6.84
C PHE A 67 0.40 -0.33 -6.99
N GLY A 68 -0.05 0.29 -5.89
CA GLY A 68 -1.10 1.31 -5.88
C GLY A 68 -2.46 0.79 -6.33
N ARG A 69 -2.76 -0.50 -6.08
CA ARG A 69 -4.00 -1.16 -6.52
C ARG A 69 -4.81 -1.66 -5.34
N LEU A 70 -6.13 -1.54 -5.45
CA LEU A 70 -7.11 -2.17 -4.57
C LEU A 70 -7.62 -3.49 -5.17
N LEU A 71 -8.03 -4.46 -4.36
CA LEU A 71 -8.65 -5.73 -4.78
C LEU A 71 -9.90 -5.54 -5.64
N SER A 72 -10.59 -4.40 -5.49
CA SER A 72 -11.72 -4.03 -6.32
C SER A 72 -11.32 -3.72 -7.77
N GLU A 73 -10.05 -3.44 -8.04
CA GLU A 73 -9.55 -3.10 -9.36
C GLU A 73 -9.21 -4.35 -10.18
N PRO A 74 -9.52 -4.35 -11.49
CA PRO A 74 -9.14 -5.44 -12.37
C PRO A 74 -7.61 -5.57 -12.46
N GLY A 75 -7.12 -6.80 -12.26
CA GLY A 75 -5.69 -7.11 -12.29
C GLY A 75 -4.94 -6.73 -11.02
N ALA A 76 -5.62 -6.43 -9.92
CA ALA A 76 -4.99 -6.38 -8.60
C ALA A 76 -4.48 -7.77 -8.19
N ILE A 77 -3.29 -7.80 -7.58
CA ILE A 77 -2.63 -9.03 -7.15
C ILE A 77 -3.38 -9.60 -5.93
N LYS A 78 -3.83 -10.85 -6.06
CA LYS A 78 -4.43 -11.60 -4.97
C LYS A 78 -3.39 -12.46 -4.28
N ALA A 79 -3.66 -12.85 -3.04
CA ALA A 79 -2.82 -13.80 -2.31
C ALA A 79 -2.63 -15.12 -3.08
N SER A 80 -3.68 -15.60 -3.76
CA SER A 80 -3.65 -16.82 -4.59
C SER A 80 -2.75 -16.72 -5.81
N ASP A 81 -2.45 -15.50 -6.27
CA ASP A 81 -1.63 -15.26 -7.45
C ASP A 81 -0.14 -15.35 -7.10
N LEU A 82 0.21 -15.14 -5.83
CA LEU A 82 1.59 -15.29 -5.34
C LEU A 82 1.96 -16.76 -5.22
N GLU A 83 3.11 -17.12 -5.79
CA GLU A 83 3.67 -18.46 -5.72
C GLU A 83 4.77 -18.50 -4.66
N TYR A 84 4.55 -19.25 -3.57
CA TYR A 84 5.59 -19.44 -2.56
C TYR A 84 6.72 -20.31 -3.10
N ILE A 85 7.94 -19.80 -3.06
CA ILE A 85 9.14 -20.45 -3.59
C ILE A 85 9.84 -21.27 -2.51
N GLY A 86 9.88 -20.75 -1.29
CA GLY A 86 10.57 -21.37 -0.16
C GLY A 86 11.25 -20.36 0.74
N GLN A 87 11.98 -20.89 1.72
CA GLN A 87 12.80 -20.13 2.65
C GLN A 87 14.28 -20.40 2.41
N PHE A 88 15.11 -19.40 2.62
CA PHE A 88 16.55 -19.45 2.39
C PHE A 88 17.28 -18.72 3.51
N ILE A 89 18.54 -19.09 3.75
CA ILE A 89 19.39 -18.39 4.72
C ILE A 89 20.28 -17.40 3.98
N GLU A 90 20.17 -16.12 4.31
CA GLU A 90 20.97 -15.03 3.72
C GLU A 90 21.57 -14.17 4.82
N GLY A 91 22.90 -14.09 4.87
CA GLY A 91 23.58 -13.23 5.86
C GLY A 91 23.37 -13.64 7.32
N GLY A 92 22.81 -14.83 7.58
CA GLY A 92 22.42 -15.29 8.91
C GLY A 92 20.91 -15.18 9.18
N ASP A 93 20.17 -14.53 8.30
CA ASP A 93 18.72 -14.33 8.42
C ASP A 93 17.94 -15.33 7.58
N VAL A 94 16.75 -15.71 8.05
CA VAL A 94 15.80 -16.52 7.28
C VAL A 94 14.99 -15.61 6.38
N VAL A 95 14.99 -15.87 5.08
CA VAL A 95 14.25 -15.09 4.07
C VAL A 95 13.27 -16.00 3.34
N HIS A 96 11.99 -15.67 3.41
CA HIS A 96 10.91 -16.33 2.69
C HIS A 96 10.66 -15.60 1.37
N TYR A 97 10.48 -16.34 0.28
CA TYR A 97 10.28 -15.77 -1.05
C TYR A 97 8.97 -16.19 -1.70
N TRP A 98 8.34 -15.23 -2.37
CA TRP A 98 7.20 -15.43 -3.25
C TRP A 98 7.49 -14.84 -4.62
N ARG A 99 7.06 -15.51 -5.67
CA ARG A 99 7.09 -14.97 -7.03
C ARG A 99 5.80 -14.20 -7.29
N ILE A 100 5.96 -12.99 -7.84
CA ILE A 100 4.85 -12.14 -8.27
C ILE A 100 4.60 -12.40 -9.76
N PRO A 101 3.37 -12.81 -10.16
CA PRO A 101 3.02 -12.93 -11.56
C PRO A 101 2.79 -11.53 -12.15
N ASN A 102 3.80 -10.98 -12.83
CA ASN A 102 3.74 -9.62 -13.40
C ASN A 102 3.64 -9.60 -14.93
N GLY A 103 3.48 -10.76 -15.58
CA GLY A 103 3.40 -10.88 -17.05
C GLY A 103 4.63 -10.39 -17.83
N SER A 104 5.69 -9.98 -17.12
CA SER A 104 6.95 -9.49 -17.67
C SER A 104 7.99 -10.62 -17.71
N GLU A 105 8.95 -10.55 -18.63
CA GLU A 105 10.10 -11.47 -18.66
C GLU A 105 10.95 -11.35 -17.39
N ALA A 106 10.96 -10.18 -16.74
CA ALA A 106 11.64 -9.97 -15.48
C ALA A 106 10.75 -10.45 -14.32
N ALA A 107 11.02 -11.65 -13.81
CA ALA A 107 10.38 -12.14 -12.60
C ALA A 107 10.66 -11.20 -11.41
N SER A 108 9.60 -10.64 -10.82
CA SER A 108 9.66 -9.93 -9.55
C SER A 108 9.36 -10.87 -8.40
N PHE A 109 10.02 -10.65 -7.27
CA PHE A 109 9.82 -11.45 -6.06
C PHE A 109 9.43 -10.55 -4.89
N ALA A 110 8.49 -11.03 -4.09
CA ALA A 110 8.22 -10.52 -2.75
C ALA A 110 8.99 -11.36 -1.74
N TYR A 111 9.40 -10.77 -0.62
CA TYR A 111 10.13 -11.46 0.41
C TYR A 111 9.79 -10.96 1.82
N ILE A 112 9.93 -11.86 2.79
CA ILE A 112 9.88 -11.56 4.22
C ILE A 112 11.19 -12.03 4.84
N VAL A 113 11.92 -11.12 5.48
CA VAL A 113 13.09 -11.45 6.30
C VAL A 113 12.63 -11.66 7.73
N ALA A 114 12.71 -12.89 8.21
CA ALA A 114 12.30 -13.32 9.54
C ALA A 114 13.52 -13.47 10.44
N SER A 115 14.17 -12.36 10.81
CA SER A 115 15.29 -12.39 11.77
C SER A 115 15.71 -10.99 12.25
N PRO A 116 15.81 -10.76 13.57
CA PRO A 116 15.09 -11.46 14.67
C PRO A 116 13.56 -11.22 14.59
N PRO A 117 12.71 -12.00 15.29
CA PRO A 117 11.24 -11.95 15.17
C PRO A 117 10.62 -10.57 15.44
N GLU A 118 11.35 -9.68 16.10
CA GLU A 118 10.96 -8.31 16.42
C GLU A 118 11.11 -7.34 15.23
N HIS A 119 11.86 -7.74 14.21
CA HIS A 119 12.17 -6.93 13.02
C HIS A 119 11.91 -7.76 11.76
N GLN A 120 10.64 -8.00 11.46
CA GLN A 120 10.29 -8.51 10.15
C GLN A 120 10.38 -7.40 9.11
N VAL A 121 11.15 -7.65 8.06
CA VAL A 121 11.24 -6.75 6.91
C VAL A 121 10.50 -7.38 5.75
N VAL A 122 9.44 -6.71 5.29
CA VAL A 122 8.69 -7.08 4.08
C VAL A 122 9.18 -6.20 2.93
N GLY A 123 9.40 -6.81 1.77
CA GLY A 123 9.84 -6.08 0.58
C GLY A 123 9.49 -6.80 -0.71
N TRP A 124 9.63 -6.09 -1.83
CA TRP A 124 9.48 -6.66 -3.17
C TRP A 124 10.48 -6.06 -4.15
N GLY A 125 10.74 -6.74 -5.27
CA GLY A 125 11.53 -6.20 -6.37
C GLY A 125 12.32 -7.26 -7.13
N ASN A 126 13.55 -6.90 -7.52
CA ASN A 126 14.44 -7.73 -8.34
C ASN A 126 15.35 -8.66 -7.52
N ARG A 127 15.19 -8.69 -6.19
CA ARG A 127 15.89 -9.64 -5.31
C ARG A 127 15.48 -11.05 -5.74
N ARG A 128 16.46 -11.95 -5.89
CA ARG A 128 16.21 -13.33 -6.32
C ARG A 128 16.53 -14.30 -5.20
N PRO A 129 15.76 -15.39 -5.06
CA PRO A 129 16.14 -16.45 -4.14
C PRO A 129 17.52 -17.02 -4.53
N PRO A 130 18.34 -17.43 -3.55
CA PRO A 130 19.54 -18.21 -3.79
C PRO A 130 19.26 -19.47 -4.64
N LYS A 131 20.23 -19.87 -5.46
CA LYS A 131 20.15 -21.09 -6.29
C LYS A 131 20.47 -22.34 -5.50
#